data_AF-A0A517ZD65-F1
#
_entry.id   AF-A0A517ZD65-F1
#
_cell.length_a   1.000
_cell.length_b   1.000
_cell.length_c   1.000
_cell.angle_alpha   90.00
_cell.angle_beta   90.00
_cell.angle_gamma   90.00
#
_symmetry.space_group_name_H-M   'P 1'
#
loop_
_entity.id
_entity.type
_entity.pdbx_description
1 polymer ?
#
loop_
_entity_poly.entity_id
_entity_poly.type
_entity_poly.pdbx_seq_one_letter_code
_entity_poly.pdbx_strand_id
1 'polypeptide(L)'
;MHSAQLTRQSLNVELLEERVLLAGAITFAGQAIVPGLGQTIIMQGSGTDVGVTINNDGAGNYVFIADPGTTLNIGPFSGAVFTTTAAQTAIIDTGIAIGFDFSTNTASTLNIGDFGGPGTVDLNTHLGVLGSSGVDTVNVNDGSTVGGNLVANVAGGLGAGADTLAIIGFGQVEGNLSVDMGSGSDIVDMSDGVFGGADAVDGNVLLNLGSGSDTVTLGQDIDGTLTINAGSGSDTIIGETNADLNGNSTFNLGSGSDTVTLMGSFEANANLTITDDPDTGSDVVTLSDTADVAGNLSVNLGNGANTFDMFGSSSVGGNLALTTGSGSDSSFLAAGTSVGGTTDISFGADDDFLIFDGTYGGNFTVNGGLGDDIIDSIGGSFGGDLTINSTPDDDFVTVTGISVTGNLAIDVGGDDDVVIVTGAVGGNVSIDLGTSTPVGDDLFLSAAIGGNLNVIQDGNTLAGGLVITGTAVGGNFNFLGNGGVTDLDIIGTSVAGNTLVSTGAQNDDVDVFGSSFGTIAFGPGANTNTFNMGADQDDLTFDLASSLTGNSVLDGGAGLDTGFFAGIFFGSLSIINVP
;
A
#
# COMPACT_ATOMS: atom_id res chain seq x y z
N MET A 1 3.02 -14.60 65.52
CA MET A 1 3.42 -13.97 64.25
C MET A 1 4.64 -13.12 64.54
N HIS A 2 5.84 -13.63 64.25
CA HIS A 2 7.07 -12.85 64.34
C HIS A 2 7.38 -12.29 62.95
N SER A 3 7.29 -10.97 62.82
CA SER A 3 7.91 -10.24 61.71
C SER A 3 9.42 -10.28 61.95
N ALA A 4 10.15 -11.05 61.15
CA ALA A 4 11.60 -10.97 61.11
C ALA A 4 11.97 -9.73 60.31
N GLN A 5 12.46 -8.69 60.98
CA GLN A 5 13.11 -7.57 60.32
C GLN A 5 14.40 -8.07 59.66
N LEU A 6 14.45 -8.08 58.34
CA LEU A 6 15.69 -8.25 57.58
C LEU A 6 16.60 -7.06 57.90
N THR A 7 17.69 -7.31 58.62
CA THR A 7 18.73 -6.32 58.91
C THR A 7 19.41 -5.89 57.61
N ARG A 8 19.27 -4.61 57.26
CA ARG A 8 20.01 -3.96 56.18
C ARG A 8 21.50 -3.98 56.54
N GLN A 9 22.32 -4.78 55.85
CA GLN A 9 23.76 -4.82 56.05
C GLN A 9 24.44 -3.83 55.09
N SER A 10 25.08 -2.79 55.63
CA SER A 10 26.03 -1.98 54.84
C SER A 10 27.38 -2.70 54.81
N LEU A 11 27.86 -3.02 53.61
CA LEU A 11 29.14 -3.66 53.40
C LEU A 11 30.20 -2.60 53.05
N ASN A 12 31.13 -2.34 53.96
CA ASN A 12 32.35 -1.60 53.63
C ASN A 12 33.36 -2.62 53.07
N VAL A 13 33.53 -2.63 51.75
CA VAL A 13 34.53 -3.49 51.09
C VAL A 13 35.87 -2.76 51.10
N GLU A 14 36.82 -3.25 51.89
CA GLU A 14 38.22 -2.86 51.75
C GLU A 14 38.83 -3.68 50.59
N LEU A 15 39.67 -3.04 49.76
CA LEU A 15 40.31 -3.65 48.59
C LEU A 15 40.99 -4.98 48.99
N LEU A 16 40.62 -6.10 48.33
CA LEU A 16 41.31 -7.42 48.26
C LEU A 16 40.69 -8.65 49.00
N GLU A 17 39.45 -8.64 49.49
CA GLU A 17 38.80 -9.89 49.99
C GLU A 17 37.70 -10.43 49.06
N GLU A 18 37.80 -11.72 48.70
CA GLU A 18 36.72 -12.48 48.06
C GLU A 18 35.71 -12.94 49.13
N ARG A 19 34.44 -12.54 49.02
CA ARG A 19 33.37 -12.97 49.92
C ARG A 19 32.14 -13.40 49.12
N VAL A 20 31.69 -14.63 49.36
CA VAL A 20 30.44 -15.19 48.81
C VAL A 20 29.27 -14.77 49.70
N LEU A 21 28.29 -14.06 49.14
CA LEU A 21 27.05 -13.66 49.82
C LEU A 21 25.90 -14.57 49.37
N LEU A 22 25.13 -15.11 50.31
CA LEU A 22 24.22 -16.24 50.08
C LEU A 22 22.73 -15.88 49.89
N ALA A 23 22.31 -14.60 50.00
CA ALA A 23 20.99 -14.06 49.59
C ALA A 23 20.75 -12.64 50.17
N GLY A 24 19.89 -11.84 49.54
CA GLY A 24 19.36 -10.56 50.05
C GLY A 24 19.71 -9.34 49.19
N ALA A 25 19.00 -8.22 49.40
CA ALA A 25 19.27 -6.96 48.70
C ALA A 25 20.61 -6.36 49.15
N ILE A 26 21.51 -6.13 48.20
CA ILE A 26 22.84 -5.54 48.43
C ILE A 26 22.82 -4.12 47.87
N THR A 27 23.03 -3.12 48.72
CA THR A 27 23.26 -1.74 48.28
C THR A 27 24.74 -1.43 48.32
N PHE A 28 25.35 -1.18 47.17
CA PHE A 28 26.71 -0.67 47.07
C PHE A 28 26.70 0.86 47.10
N ALA A 29 27.32 1.43 48.12
CA ALA A 29 27.62 2.86 48.24
C ALA A 29 29.14 3.00 48.40
N GLY A 30 29.86 2.98 47.26
CA GLY A 30 31.32 3.10 47.22
C GLY A 30 31.80 4.53 47.02
N GLN A 31 33.05 4.83 47.38
CA GLN A 31 33.71 6.08 46.99
C GLN A 31 33.89 6.14 45.46
N ALA A 32 33.71 7.34 44.87
CA ALA A 32 33.76 7.60 43.44
C ALA A 32 34.91 6.85 42.72
N ILE A 33 34.57 6.07 41.69
CA ILE A 33 35.55 5.48 40.79
C ILE A 33 36.24 6.62 40.05
N VAL A 34 37.57 6.63 40.06
CA VAL A 34 38.35 7.66 39.35
C VAL A 34 38.28 7.38 37.84
N PRO A 35 37.70 8.29 37.04
CA PRO A 35 37.60 8.09 35.59
C PRO A 35 38.98 7.88 34.95
N GLY A 36 39.08 6.93 34.00
CA GLY A 36 40.29 6.70 33.19
C GLY A 36 41.28 5.66 33.72
N LEU A 37 41.00 4.98 34.85
CA LEU A 37 41.87 3.93 35.39
C LEU A 37 41.49 2.49 34.98
N GLY A 38 40.43 2.31 34.18
CA GLY A 38 40.01 0.97 33.73
C GLY A 38 39.64 0.02 34.88
N GLN A 39 39.07 0.53 35.96
CA GLN A 39 38.69 -0.28 37.12
C GLN A 39 37.45 -1.12 36.77
N THR A 40 37.53 -2.43 37.06
CA THR A 40 36.40 -3.37 36.94
C THR A 40 35.91 -3.76 38.33
N ILE A 41 34.62 -3.55 38.60
CA ILE A 41 33.95 -4.15 39.77
C ILE A 41 33.27 -5.42 39.30
N ILE A 42 33.62 -6.55 39.92
CA ILE A 42 32.96 -7.83 39.72
C ILE A 42 32.03 -8.07 40.91
N MET A 43 30.73 -8.19 40.64
CA MET A 43 29.75 -8.56 41.65
C MET A 43 29.21 -9.95 41.32
N GLN A 44 29.34 -10.88 42.27
CA GLN A 44 28.84 -12.24 42.13
C GLN A 44 27.68 -12.50 43.10
N GLY A 45 26.49 -12.71 42.56
CA GLY A 45 25.29 -13.09 43.31
C GLY A 45 24.88 -14.51 42.95
N SER A 46 24.63 -15.36 43.96
CA SER A 46 24.06 -16.69 43.76
C SER A 46 22.64 -16.76 44.29
N GLY A 47 21.67 -17.21 43.47
CA GLY A 47 20.25 -17.36 43.82
C GLY A 47 19.28 -16.41 43.10
N THR A 48 18.00 -16.80 43.06
CA THR A 48 16.87 -15.98 42.59
C THR A 48 16.56 -14.87 43.62
N ASP A 49 16.18 -13.67 43.18
CA ASP A 49 15.82 -12.50 44.02
C ASP A 49 16.98 -11.73 44.69
N VAL A 50 18.18 -11.74 44.11
CA VAL A 50 19.24 -10.81 44.55
C VAL A 50 19.00 -9.45 43.88
N GLY A 51 18.65 -8.44 44.68
CA GLY A 51 18.59 -7.04 44.24
C GLY A 51 19.93 -6.35 44.47
N VAL A 52 20.64 -5.98 43.41
CA VAL A 52 21.85 -5.16 43.52
C VAL A 52 21.48 -3.71 43.20
N THR A 53 21.64 -2.81 44.17
CA THR A 53 21.49 -1.37 43.93
C THR A 53 22.85 -0.71 43.92
N ILE A 54 23.16 0.00 42.83
CA ILE A 54 24.40 0.77 42.72
C ILE A 54 24.03 2.25 42.68
N ASN A 55 24.49 2.98 43.70
CA ASN A 55 24.36 4.44 43.78
C ASN A 55 25.77 5.02 43.72
N ASN A 56 26.31 5.23 42.52
CA ASN A 56 27.69 5.72 42.33
C ASN A 56 27.77 6.63 41.11
N ASP A 57 28.45 7.77 41.23
CA ASP A 57 28.57 8.83 40.22
C ASP A 57 29.79 8.69 39.30
N GLY A 58 30.51 7.58 39.37
CA GLY A 58 31.76 7.34 38.62
C GLY A 58 31.59 6.61 37.28
N ALA A 59 32.34 7.07 36.27
CA ALA A 59 32.53 6.37 34.98
C ALA A 59 33.44 5.14 35.14
N GLY A 60 33.05 3.98 34.60
CA GLY A 60 33.82 2.73 34.69
C GLY A 60 33.16 1.54 33.98
N ASN A 61 33.91 0.45 33.81
CA ASN A 61 33.38 -0.82 33.29
C ASN A 61 32.94 -1.69 34.47
N TYR A 62 31.68 -2.11 34.49
CA TYR A 62 31.15 -2.94 35.56
C TYR A 62 30.76 -4.31 34.98
N VAL A 63 31.24 -5.39 35.59
CA VAL A 63 30.96 -6.76 35.15
C VAL A 63 30.14 -7.46 36.22
N PHE A 64 28.93 -7.87 35.89
CA PHE A 64 28.01 -8.56 36.79
C PHE A 64 27.95 -10.02 36.44
N ILE A 65 28.37 -10.87 37.36
CA ILE A 65 28.30 -12.32 37.20
C ILE A 65 27.23 -12.81 38.16
N ALA A 66 25.98 -12.91 37.72
CA ALA A 66 24.90 -13.36 38.59
C ALA A 66 24.25 -14.63 38.06
N ASP A 67 23.60 -15.40 38.92
CA ASP A 67 22.75 -16.52 38.52
C ASP A 67 21.44 -15.99 37.85
N PRO A 68 20.77 -16.80 37.00
CA PRO A 68 19.49 -16.46 36.42
C PRO A 68 18.45 -15.97 37.45
N GLY A 69 17.75 -14.88 37.15
CA GLY A 69 16.70 -14.30 38.02
C GLY A 69 17.19 -13.26 39.04
N THR A 70 18.38 -12.69 38.83
CA THR A 70 18.89 -11.54 39.58
C THR A 70 18.34 -10.23 39.00
N THR A 71 17.95 -9.28 39.87
CA THR A 71 17.50 -7.94 39.47
C THR A 71 18.59 -6.90 39.76
N LEU A 72 18.98 -6.13 38.76
CA LEU A 72 19.97 -5.07 38.87
C LEU A 72 19.27 -3.70 38.81
N ASN A 73 19.22 -3.00 39.94
CA ASN A 73 18.67 -1.65 40.02
C ASN A 73 19.81 -0.63 39.93
N ILE A 74 19.80 0.16 38.86
CA ILE A 74 20.88 1.09 38.55
C ILE A 74 20.39 2.51 38.85
N GLY A 75 21.01 3.15 39.86
CA GLY A 75 20.82 4.58 40.13
C GLY A 75 21.49 5.45 39.07
N PRO A 76 21.64 6.78 39.27
CA PRO A 76 22.22 7.65 38.26
C PRO A 76 23.73 7.39 38.06
N PHE A 77 24.14 7.02 36.83
CA PHE A 77 25.55 6.86 36.40
C PHE A 77 25.92 7.87 35.30
N SER A 78 27.21 7.90 34.93
CA SER A 78 27.72 8.58 33.74
C SER A 78 28.78 7.71 33.06
N GLY A 79 28.49 7.18 31.86
CA GLY A 79 29.50 6.56 30.99
C GLY A 79 30.00 5.18 31.46
N ALA A 80 29.06 4.28 31.76
CA ALA A 80 29.35 2.93 32.22
C ALA A 80 28.87 1.86 31.22
N VAL A 81 29.62 0.76 31.11
CA VAL A 81 29.19 -0.46 30.40
C VAL A 81 28.96 -1.56 31.42
N PHE A 82 27.81 -2.22 31.33
CA PHE A 82 27.37 -3.33 32.17
C PHE A 82 27.40 -4.60 31.33
N THR A 83 28.29 -5.52 31.65
CA THR A 83 28.30 -6.87 31.04
C THR A 83 27.68 -7.86 32.03
N THR A 84 26.72 -8.65 31.59
CA THR A 84 26.10 -9.70 32.41
C THR A 84 26.34 -11.10 31.83
N THR A 85 26.39 -12.14 32.66
CA THR A 85 26.71 -13.52 32.22
C THR A 85 25.59 -14.57 32.39
N ALA A 86 24.39 -14.16 32.79
CA ALA A 86 23.22 -15.04 32.88
C ALA A 86 21.92 -14.24 32.82
N ALA A 87 20.78 -14.93 32.65
CA ALA A 87 19.49 -14.28 32.45
C ALA A 87 19.08 -13.33 33.57
N GLN A 88 18.91 -12.05 33.25
CA GLN A 88 18.80 -10.98 34.24
C GLN A 88 17.74 -9.95 33.84
N THR A 89 17.16 -9.31 34.86
CA THR A 89 16.33 -8.11 34.68
C THR A 89 17.13 -6.91 35.17
N ALA A 90 17.43 -5.96 34.29
CA ALA A 90 18.02 -4.67 34.64
C ALA A 90 16.93 -3.60 34.65
N ILE A 91 16.94 -2.74 35.67
CA ILE A 91 16.02 -1.60 35.80
C ILE A 91 16.86 -0.32 35.92
N ILE A 92 16.57 0.66 35.06
CA ILE A 92 17.19 2.00 35.10
C ILE A 92 16.14 3.03 35.49
N ASP A 93 16.29 3.64 36.67
CA ASP A 93 15.35 4.66 37.13
C ASP A 93 15.80 6.08 36.75
N THR A 94 17.12 6.35 36.69
CA THR A 94 17.72 7.66 36.33
C THR A 94 19.18 7.48 35.87
N GLY A 95 19.75 8.42 35.11
CA GLY A 95 21.20 8.45 34.82
C GLY A 95 21.59 8.84 33.39
N ILE A 96 22.90 8.99 33.15
CA ILE A 96 23.53 9.39 31.89
C ILE A 96 24.37 8.22 31.32
N ALA A 97 24.17 7.90 30.05
CA ALA A 97 24.99 6.98 29.23
C ALA A 97 25.32 5.62 29.87
N ILE A 98 24.53 4.61 29.47
CA ILE A 98 24.71 3.22 29.87
C ILE A 98 24.75 2.35 28.61
N GLY A 99 25.71 1.44 28.52
CA GLY A 99 25.67 0.32 27.57
C GLY A 99 25.42 -0.99 28.33
N PHE A 100 24.50 -1.81 27.87
CA PHE A 100 24.28 -3.17 28.35
C PHE A 100 24.76 -4.15 27.30
N ASP A 101 25.63 -5.06 27.72
CA ASP A 101 26.08 -6.18 26.92
C ASP A 101 25.52 -7.47 27.53
N PHE A 102 24.50 -7.99 26.88
CA PHE A 102 23.83 -9.25 27.19
C PHE A 102 24.32 -10.41 26.33
N SER A 103 25.35 -10.24 25.48
CA SER A 103 25.78 -11.21 24.46
C SER A 103 26.08 -12.64 24.93
N THR A 104 26.23 -12.85 26.23
CA THR A 104 26.48 -14.18 26.83
C THR A 104 25.27 -14.77 27.57
N ASN A 105 24.17 -14.03 27.67
CA ASN A 105 22.95 -14.48 28.35
C ASN A 105 22.20 -15.49 27.48
N THR A 106 21.19 -16.15 28.04
CA THR A 106 20.24 -16.97 27.27
C THR A 106 18.85 -16.32 27.18
N ALA A 107 18.65 -15.24 27.93
CA ALA A 107 17.49 -14.36 27.88
C ALA A 107 17.78 -13.14 28.75
N SER A 108 17.31 -11.96 28.39
CA SER A 108 17.55 -10.73 29.17
C SER A 108 16.35 -9.81 29.13
N THR A 109 16.18 -9.00 30.17
CA THR A 109 15.16 -7.94 30.17
C THR A 109 15.78 -6.65 30.66
N LEU A 110 15.69 -5.59 29.87
CA LEU A 110 16.03 -4.23 30.26
C LEU A 110 14.74 -3.41 30.36
N ASN A 111 14.42 -2.95 31.55
CA ASN A 111 13.31 -2.02 31.78
C ASN A 111 13.88 -0.61 32.03
N ILE A 112 13.38 0.37 31.30
CA ILE A 112 13.77 1.77 31.40
C ILE A 112 12.60 2.53 32.02
N GLY A 113 12.85 3.12 33.19
CA GLY A 113 11.88 3.87 34.01
C GLY A 113 11.13 3.04 35.06
N ASP A 114 10.70 3.73 36.12
CA ASP A 114 10.15 3.15 37.36
C ASP A 114 8.64 2.84 37.23
N PHE A 115 8.19 1.78 37.91
CA PHE A 115 6.78 1.40 38.05
C PHE A 115 5.97 2.34 38.98
N GLY A 116 6.51 3.51 39.33
CA GLY A 116 6.04 4.38 40.40
C GLY A 116 5.70 5.84 40.03
N GLY A 117 5.98 6.29 38.80
CA GLY A 117 5.67 7.64 38.32
C GLY A 117 6.58 8.10 37.16
N PRO A 118 6.29 9.25 36.52
CA PRO A 118 7.03 9.71 35.35
C PRO A 118 8.50 9.98 35.70
N GLY A 119 9.41 9.33 34.98
CA GLY A 119 10.85 9.40 35.20
C GLY A 119 11.59 9.65 33.89
N THR A 120 12.44 10.68 33.86
CA THR A 120 13.30 10.96 32.69
C THR A 120 14.66 10.29 32.89
N VAL A 121 15.03 9.41 31.97
CA VAL A 121 16.38 8.87 31.79
C VAL A 121 17.07 9.70 30.70
N ASP A 122 17.78 10.76 31.10
CA ASP A 122 18.52 11.65 30.19
C ASP A 122 19.82 10.99 29.69
N LEU A 123 19.79 10.43 28.49
CA LEU A 123 20.96 9.90 27.81
C LEU A 123 21.54 10.95 26.86
N ASN A 124 22.45 11.79 27.37
CA ASN A 124 23.11 12.84 26.58
C ASN A 124 23.77 12.39 25.25
N THR A 125 23.92 11.08 24.96
CA THR A 125 24.34 10.62 23.62
C THR A 125 23.65 9.34 23.11
N HIS A 126 23.76 8.17 23.76
CA HIS A 126 23.16 6.89 23.29
C HIS A 126 23.01 5.83 24.41
N LEU A 127 21.94 5.01 24.42
CA LEU A 127 21.88 3.71 25.13
C LEU A 127 22.06 2.57 24.14
N GLY A 128 23.05 1.72 24.42
CA GLY A 128 23.37 0.52 23.65
C GLY A 128 22.90 -0.75 24.34
N VAL A 129 22.19 -1.62 23.63
CA VAL A 129 21.91 -3.00 24.06
C VAL A 129 22.49 -3.94 23.02
N LEU A 130 23.27 -4.93 23.46
CA LEU A 130 23.73 -6.04 22.62
C LEU A 130 23.13 -7.32 23.19
N GLY A 131 22.31 -8.02 22.42
CA GLY A 131 21.69 -9.27 22.84
C GLY A 131 22.51 -10.50 22.47
N SER A 132 21.97 -11.68 22.79
CA SER A 132 22.66 -12.97 22.68
C SER A 132 21.94 -13.93 21.71
N SER A 133 22.02 -15.25 21.94
CA SER A 133 21.30 -16.25 21.16
C SER A 133 20.00 -16.74 21.84
N GLY A 134 19.41 -15.94 22.74
CA GLY A 134 18.13 -16.24 23.34
C GLY A 134 17.28 -14.99 23.55
N VAL A 135 16.09 -15.17 24.12
CA VAL A 135 15.03 -14.14 24.16
C VAL A 135 15.41 -12.91 24.97
N ASP A 136 15.63 -11.80 24.29
CA ASP A 136 15.97 -10.51 24.89
C ASP A 136 14.79 -9.53 24.79
N THR A 137 14.57 -8.74 25.84
CA THR A 137 13.47 -7.78 25.94
C THR A 137 14.00 -6.42 26.37
N VAL A 138 13.60 -5.35 25.68
CA VAL A 138 13.86 -3.95 26.06
C VAL A 138 12.50 -3.24 26.17
N ASN A 139 12.19 -2.73 27.36
CA ASN A 139 10.95 -1.99 27.62
C ASN A 139 11.27 -0.55 28.00
N VAL A 140 10.69 0.42 27.30
CA VAL A 140 10.53 1.80 27.75
C VAL A 140 9.14 1.90 28.37
N ASN A 141 9.09 1.98 29.69
CA ASN A 141 7.85 1.88 30.44
C ASN A 141 7.02 3.17 30.35
N ASP A 142 5.71 3.03 30.59
CA ASP A 142 4.76 4.13 30.66
C ASP A 142 5.25 5.29 31.55
N GLY A 143 5.23 6.51 31.00
CA GLY A 143 5.68 7.73 31.67
C GLY A 143 7.20 7.93 31.70
N SER A 144 7.96 7.09 31.00
CA SER A 144 9.42 7.15 30.98
C SER A 144 9.93 7.83 29.73
N THR A 145 10.85 8.77 29.88
CA THR A 145 11.47 9.47 28.74
C THR A 145 12.93 9.07 28.63
N VAL A 146 13.33 8.57 27.47
CA VAL A 146 14.74 8.44 27.07
C VAL A 146 15.15 9.76 26.42
N GLY A 147 15.87 10.59 27.17
CA GLY A 147 16.44 11.82 26.60
C GLY A 147 17.54 11.44 25.61
N GLY A 148 17.48 11.92 24.37
CA GLY A 148 18.45 11.60 23.31
C GLY A 148 18.15 10.32 22.52
N ASN A 149 19.18 9.77 21.84
CA ASN A 149 19.00 8.63 20.94
C ASN A 149 18.94 7.29 21.71
N LEU A 150 18.04 6.39 21.31
CA LEU A 150 18.03 4.99 21.72
C LEU A 150 18.60 4.13 20.58
N VAL A 151 19.69 3.39 20.83
CA VAL A 151 20.33 2.54 19.83
C VAL A 151 20.43 1.11 20.37
N ALA A 152 19.43 0.28 20.10
CA ALA A 152 19.50 -1.15 20.37
C ALA A 152 20.32 -1.86 19.27
N ASN A 153 21.58 -1.46 19.12
CA ASN A 153 22.52 -2.05 18.16
C ASN A 153 23.96 -1.64 18.50
N VAL A 154 24.61 -2.33 19.43
CA VAL A 154 26.07 -2.21 19.58
C VAL A 154 26.73 -3.54 19.21
N ALA A 155 26.82 -3.77 17.90
CA ALA A 155 27.56 -4.86 17.23
C ALA A 155 26.91 -6.25 17.30
N GLY A 156 25.75 -6.42 16.65
CA GLY A 156 25.15 -7.74 16.39
C GLY A 156 23.63 -7.84 16.57
N GLY A 157 22.94 -6.72 16.81
CA GLY A 157 21.51 -6.70 17.13
C GLY A 157 21.16 -7.20 18.53
N LEU A 158 19.88 -7.47 18.78
CA LEU A 158 19.41 -8.29 19.91
C LEU A 158 19.78 -9.77 19.71
N GLY A 159 20.19 -10.14 18.50
CA GLY A 159 21.00 -11.32 18.24
C GLY A 159 20.18 -12.43 17.60
N ALA A 160 20.14 -13.61 18.21
CA ALA A 160 19.26 -14.69 17.77
C ALA A 160 18.25 -14.98 18.88
N GLY A 161 16.96 -15.09 18.60
CA GLY A 161 15.99 -15.16 19.67
C GLY A 161 14.58 -14.91 19.17
N ALA A 162 13.64 -14.81 20.09
CA ALA A 162 12.36 -14.19 19.80
C ALA A 162 12.34 -12.95 20.68
N ASP A 163 12.87 -11.87 20.16
CA ASP A 163 13.23 -10.69 20.92
C ASP A 163 12.08 -9.69 20.94
N THR A 164 12.10 -8.77 21.90
CA THR A 164 11.02 -7.78 22.06
C THR A 164 11.57 -6.41 22.39
N LEU A 165 11.20 -5.41 21.61
CA LEU A 165 11.30 -4.00 21.98
C LEU A 165 9.89 -3.46 22.21
N ALA A 166 9.62 -2.94 23.40
CA ALA A 166 8.33 -2.32 23.70
C ALA A 166 8.54 -0.87 24.15
N ILE A 167 7.85 0.07 23.50
CA ILE A 167 7.69 1.46 23.92
C ILE A 167 6.19 1.63 24.16
N ILE A 168 5.77 1.54 25.42
CA ILE A 168 4.35 1.40 25.79
C ILE A 168 3.87 2.55 26.65
N GLY A 169 2.61 2.94 26.50
CA GLY A 169 2.02 4.07 27.23
C GLY A 169 2.74 5.38 26.86
N PHE A 170 3.07 6.23 27.82
CA PHE A 170 3.83 7.47 27.61
C PHE A 170 5.36 7.25 27.58
N GLY A 171 5.81 6.09 27.09
CA GLY A 171 7.23 5.86 26.85
C GLY A 171 7.70 6.72 25.67
N GLN A 172 8.75 7.52 25.85
CA GLN A 172 9.23 8.44 24.81
C GLN A 172 10.73 8.29 24.55
N VAL A 173 11.15 8.54 23.31
CA VAL A 173 12.54 8.72 22.90
C VAL A 173 12.67 10.11 22.27
N GLU A 174 13.26 11.07 22.96
CA GLU A 174 13.40 12.46 22.47
C GLU A 174 14.36 12.60 21.26
N GLY A 175 15.09 11.54 20.93
CA GLY A 175 16.02 11.48 19.81
C GLY A 175 15.61 10.45 18.77
N ASN A 176 16.61 9.90 18.09
CA ASN A 176 16.39 8.84 17.10
C ASN A 176 16.31 7.47 17.79
N LEU A 177 15.48 6.59 17.25
CA LEU A 177 15.43 5.17 17.58
C LEU A 177 16.09 4.37 16.46
N SER A 178 17.11 3.57 16.78
CA SER A 178 17.71 2.64 15.83
C SER A 178 17.84 1.26 16.46
N VAL A 179 17.24 0.26 15.80
CA VAL A 179 17.06 -1.09 16.32
C VAL A 179 17.48 -2.09 15.25
N ASP A 180 18.13 -3.16 15.71
CA ASP A 180 18.49 -4.32 14.92
C ASP A 180 18.09 -5.54 15.77
N MET A 181 16.99 -6.20 15.42
CA MET A 181 16.44 -7.31 16.20
C MET A 181 17.27 -8.58 15.96
N GLY A 182 17.60 -8.86 14.69
CA GLY A 182 18.62 -9.83 14.33
C GLY A 182 18.02 -11.06 13.67
N SER A 183 17.85 -12.15 14.40
CA SER A 183 17.31 -13.39 13.86
C SER A 183 16.34 -14.08 14.82
N GLY A 184 15.35 -14.76 14.26
CA GLY A 184 14.22 -15.36 14.94
C GLY A 184 12.99 -14.46 14.89
N SER A 185 11.98 -14.74 15.70
CA SER A 185 10.66 -14.10 15.55
C SER A 185 10.49 -12.98 16.56
N ASP A 186 10.67 -11.76 16.10
CA ASP A 186 10.87 -10.58 16.92
C ASP A 186 9.61 -9.68 16.96
N ILE A 187 9.48 -8.91 18.03
CA ILE A 187 8.35 -8.00 18.24
C ILE A 187 8.87 -6.59 18.53
N VAL A 188 8.41 -5.61 17.75
CA VAL A 188 8.52 -4.19 18.08
C VAL A 188 7.13 -3.65 18.35
N ASP A 189 6.84 -3.37 19.61
CA ASP A 189 5.56 -2.85 20.07
C ASP A 189 5.69 -1.37 20.44
N MET A 190 5.17 -0.50 19.57
CA MET A 190 5.01 0.94 19.82
C MET A 190 3.51 1.30 19.86
N SER A 191 2.68 0.40 20.40
CA SER A 191 1.24 0.64 20.57
C SER A 191 0.95 1.80 21.52
N ASP A 192 -0.13 2.52 21.26
CA ASP A 192 -0.70 3.46 22.23
C ASP A 192 -1.20 2.63 23.41
N GLY A 193 -0.93 3.13 24.62
CA GLY A 193 -1.64 2.66 25.78
C GLY A 193 -3.12 3.09 25.73
N VAL A 194 -3.70 3.34 26.90
CA VAL A 194 -5.10 3.76 27.00
C VAL A 194 -5.28 5.27 26.71
N PHE A 195 -4.22 5.98 26.28
CA PHE A 195 -4.16 7.45 26.33
C PHE A 195 -3.36 8.08 25.18
N GLY A 196 -4.02 8.33 24.04
CA GLY A 196 -3.39 8.97 22.88
C GLY A 196 -2.86 10.40 23.10
N GLY A 197 -1.85 10.76 22.30
CA GLY A 197 -1.33 12.13 22.13
C GLY A 197 0.07 12.40 22.67
N ALA A 198 0.93 11.39 22.78
CA ALA A 198 2.34 11.56 23.11
C ALA A 198 3.21 10.92 22.01
N ASP A 199 4.24 11.64 21.58
CA ASP A 199 5.23 11.15 20.63
C ASP A 199 6.02 9.99 21.27
N ALA A 200 5.99 8.82 20.65
CA ALA A 200 6.87 7.72 21.06
C ALA A 200 8.32 8.06 20.72
N VAL A 201 8.54 8.72 19.59
CA VAL A 201 9.88 9.09 19.11
C VAL A 201 9.84 10.46 18.43
N ASP A 202 10.50 11.46 19.04
CA ASP A 202 10.63 12.82 18.48
C ASP A 202 11.53 12.85 17.21
N GLY A 203 12.45 11.88 17.10
CA GLY A 203 13.42 11.78 16.01
C GLY A 203 13.05 10.76 14.94
N ASN A 204 14.06 10.30 14.20
CA ASN A 204 13.89 9.27 13.18
C ASN A 204 13.90 7.87 13.79
N VAL A 205 13.14 6.96 13.20
CA VAL A 205 13.08 5.55 13.58
C VAL A 205 13.65 4.70 12.44
N LEU A 206 14.60 3.83 12.76
CA LEU A 206 15.12 2.78 11.88
C LEU A 206 15.01 1.43 12.60
N LEU A 207 14.15 0.54 12.09
CA LEU A 207 14.00 -0.83 12.56
C LEU A 207 14.58 -1.78 11.50
N ASN A 208 15.53 -2.63 11.89
CA ASN A 208 15.96 -3.78 11.09
C ASN A 208 15.52 -5.02 11.85
N LEU A 209 14.55 -5.78 11.34
CA LEU A 209 14.00 -6.92 12.06
C LEU A 209 14.86 -8.17 11.78
N GLY A 210 15.20 -8.40 10.51
CA GLY A 210 16.33 -9.25 10.12
C GLY A 210 15.86 -10.55 9.49
N SER A 211 15.84 -11.66 10.22
CA SER A 211 15.34 -12.92 9.67
C SER A 211 14.43 -13.64 10.65
N GLY A 212 13.33 -14.23 10.18
CA GLY A 212 12.29 -14.83 10.99
C GLY A 212 10.96 -14.12 10.72
N SER A 213 9.91 -14.51 11.45
CA SER A 213 8.60 -13.87 11.30
C SER A 213 8.43 -12.83 12.39
N ASP A 214 8.51 -11.56 11.99
CA ASP A 214 8.57 -10.42 12.88
C ASP A 214 7.25 -9.65 12.91
N THR A 215 7.02 -8.89 13.98
CA THR A 215 5.81 -8.07 14.13
C THR A 215 6.16 -6.67 14.62
N VAL A 216 5.71 -5.65 13.90
CA VAL A 216 5.78 -4.25 14.31
C VAL A 216 4.36 -3.72 14.53
N THR A 217 4.10 -3.13 15.69
CA THR A 217 2.86 -2.42 15.99
C THR A 217 3.16 -0.93 16.19
N LEU A 218 2.50 -0.07 15.44
CA LEU A 218 2.60 1.39 15.46
C LEU A 218 1.28 1.95 15.98
N GLY A 219 1.25 2.40 17.23
CA GLY A 219 0.07 3.07 17.81
C GLY A 219 0.35 4.49 18.30
N GLN A 220 1.61 4.90 18.37
CA GLN A 220 2.03 6.22 18.85
C GLN A 220 2.68 7.06 17.75
N ASP A 221 2.83 8.36 18.02
CA ASP A 221 3.33 9.32 17.05
C ASP A 221 4.85 9.19 16.86
N ILE A 222 5.30 9.38 15.62
CA ILE A 222 6.71 9.47 15.22
C ILE A 222 6.90 10.78 14.47
N ASP A 223 7.66 11.69 15.07
CA ASP A 223 7.87 13.03 14.54
C ASP A 223 8.81 13.06 13.31
N GLY A 224 9.81 12.18 13.30
CA GLY A 224 10.79 12.05 12.23
C GLY A 224 10.38 11.08 11.13
N THR A 225 11.36 10.62 10.35
CA THR A 225 11.13 9.59 9.33
C THR A 225 11.11 8.20 9.96
N LEU A 226 10.24 7.32 9.48
CA LEU A 226 10.22 5.90 9.86
C LEU A 226 10.78 5.05 8.72
N THR A 227 11.69 4.15 9.02
CA THR A 227 12.13 3.09 8.10
C THR A 227 12.07 1.75 8.81
N ILE A 228 11.36 0.80 8.23
CA ILE A 228 11.28 -0.59 8.66
C ILE A 228 11.90 -1.45 7.57
N ASN A 229 12.89 -2.27 7.92
CA ASN A 229 13.46 -3.31 7.08
C ASN A 229 13.08 -4.64 7.73
N ALA A 230 12.03 -5.30 7.25
CA ALA A 230 11.50 -6.49 7.89
C ALA A 230 12.43 -7.70 7.63
N GLY A 231 12.82 -7.91 6.38
CA GLY A 231 14.02 -8.68 6.04
C GLY A 231 13.70 -10.01 5.40
N SER A 232 13.70 -11.12 6.14
CA SER A 232 13.35 -12.42 5.57
C SER A 232 12.47 -13.21 6.48
N GLY A 233 11.36 -13.73 5.98
CA GLY A 233 10.37 -14.49 6.73
C GLY A 233 8.97 -14.01 6.41
N SER A 234 8.05 -14.14 7.34
CA SER A 234 6.68 -13.63 7.14
C SER A 234 6.41 -12.61 8.21
N ASP A 235 6.49 -11.35 7.83
CA ASP A 235 6.51 -10.21 8.71
C ASP A 235 5.16 -9.49 8.71
N THR A 236 4.87 -8.80 9.82
CA THR A 236 3.59 -8.11 10.01
C THR A 236 3.83 -6.71 10.54
N ILE A 237 3.31 -5.69 9.85
CA ILE A 237 3.33 -4.30 10.26
C ILE A 237 1.89 -3.82 10.47
N ILE A 238 1.58 -3.35 11.67
CA ILE A 238 0.23 -2.90 12.06
C ILE A 238 0.30 -1.43 12.43
N GLY A 239 -0.44 -0.59 11.72
CA GLY A 239 -0.75 0.79 12.09
C GLY A 239 -2.11 0.85 12.78
N GLU A 240 -2.11 1.14 14.08
CA GLU A 240 -3.31 1.23 14.92
C GLU A 240 -3.90 2.65 14.93
N THR A 241 -5.02 2.80 15.65
CA THR A 241 -5.72 4.07 15.80
C THR A 241 -4.84 5.10 16.54
N ASN A 242 -4.78 6.33 16.02
CA ASN A 242 -4.04 7.48 16.57
C ASN A 242 -2.51 7.43 16.40
N ALA A 243 -1.96 6.55 15.56
CA ALA A 243 -0.54 6.66 15.21
C ALA A 243 -0.35 7.72 14.12
N ASP A 244 0.36 8.79 14.43
CA ASP A 244 0.72 9.83 13.46
C ASP A 244 2.19 9.71 13.04
N LEU A 245 2.44 9.48 11.75
CA LEU A 245 3.78 9.48 11.15
C LEU A 245 4.04 10.83 10.46
N ASN A 246 4.69 11.75 11.16
CA ASN A 246 4.90 13.13 10.71
C ASN A 246 5.94 13.28 9.59
N GLY A 247 6.94 12.39 9.56
CA GLY A 247 7.92 12.32 8.49
C GLY A 247 7.58 11.30 7.39
N ASN A 248 8.43 11.25 6.35
CA ASN A 248 8.29 10.21 5.33
C ASN A 248 8.52 8.83 5.96
N SER A 249 7.73 7.86 5.53
CA SER A 249 7.77 6.49 6.04
C SER A 249 8.09 5.50 4.92
N THR A 250 8.91 4.50 5.22
CA THR A 250 9.32 3.45 4.28
C THR A 250 9.24 2.09 4.95
N PHE A 251 8.46 1.18 4.39
CA PHE A 251 8.39 -0.22 4.79
C PHE A 251 9.01 -1.05 3.68
N ASN A 252 10.17 -1.64 3.97
CA ASN A 252 10.83 -2.63 3.12
C ASN A 252 10.46 -4.01 3.66
N LEU A 253 9.60 -4.73 2.94
CA LEU A 253 9.01 -6.00 3.37
C LEU A 253 10.07 -7.11 3.32
N GLY A 254 10.70 -7.30 2.17
CA GLY A 254 11.96 -8.03 2.08
C GLY A 254 11.76 -9.35 1.37
N SER A 255 11.63 -10.47 2.09
CA SER A 255 11.37 -11.75 1.43
C SER A 255 10.49 -12.62 2.28
N GLY A 256 9.62 -13.39 1.63
CA GLY A 256 8.55 -14.17 2.21
C GLY A 256 7.23 -13.44 2.14
N SER A 257 6.22 -13.90 2.87
CA SER A 257 4.85 -13.39 2.70
C SER A 257 4.51 -12.43 3.83
N ASP A 258 4.41 -11.15 3.50
CA ASP A 258 4.33 -10.06 4.47
C ASP A 258 2.94 -9.43 4.53
N THR A 259 2.64 -8.76 5.63
CA THR A 259 1.35 -8.10 5.84
C THR A 259 1.54 -6.71 6.41
N VAL A 260 0.95 -5.70 5.75
CA VAL A 260 0.83 -4.33 6.26
C VAL A 260 -0.65 -4.02 6.44
N THR A 261 -1.07 -3.68 7.65
CA THR A 261 -2.46 -3.25 7.91
C THR A 261 -2.46 -1.91 8.61
N LEU A 262 -3.03 -0.89 7.96
CA LEU A 262 -3.23 0.45 8.50
C LEU A 262 -4.73 0.65 8.72
N MET A 263 -5.13 0.88 9.97
CA MET A 263 -6.54 0.87 10.37
C MET A 263 -6.89 2.00 11.35
N GLY A 264 -8.18 2.16 11.64
CA GLY A 264 -8.66 3.21 12.54
C GLY A 264 -8.34 4.61 12.00
N SER A 265 -7.79 5.47 12.86
CA SER A 265 -7.32 6.82 12.51
C SER A 265 -5.79 6.90 12.44
N PHE A 266 -5.15 5.90 11.84
CA PHE A 266 -3.73 5.97 11.49
C PHE A 266 -3.51 7.10 10.47
N GLU A 267 -2.52 7.97 10.69
CA GLU A 267 -2.22 9.09 9.79
C GLU A 267 -0.74 9.07 9.37
N ALA A 268 -0.46 8.81 8.09
CA ALA A 268 0.84 9.13 7.49
C ALA A 268 0.80 10.57 6.96
N ASN A 269 1.24 11.52 7.78
CA ASN A 269 1.19 12.96 7.50
C ASN A 269 2.13 13.43 6.35
N ALA A 270 2.99 12.54 5.84
CA ALA A 270 3.86 12.78 4.70
C ALA A 270 3.69 11.69 3.61
N ASN A 271 4.77 11.31 2.91
CA ASN A 271 4.71 10.21 1.95
C ASN A 271 4.93 8.86 2.65
N LEU A 272 4.21 7.85 2.18
CA LEU A 272 4.39 6.46 2.58
C LEU A 272 4.84 5.63 1.37
N THR A 273 5.95 4.91 1.54
CA THR A 273 6.46 3.94 0.57
C THR A 273 6.44 2.56 1.18
N ILE A 274 5.83 1.59 0.49
CA ILE A 274 5.85 0.17 0.83
C ILE A 274 6.48 -0.55 -0.36
N THR A 275 7.57 -1.26 -0.14
CA THR A 275 8.31 -1.94 -1.21
C THR A 275 8.77 -3.31 -0.76
N ASP A 276 8.62 -4.29 -1.64
CA ASP A 276 9.19 -5.61 -1.47
C ASP A 276 10.45 -5.84 -2.32
N ASP A 277 11.30 -6.81 -1.96
CA ASP A 277 12.37 -7.32 -2.84
C ASP A 277 11.70 -8.11 -3.98
N PRO A 278 12.25 -8.22 -5.20
CA PRO A 278 11.79 -9.16 -6.23
C PRO A 278 11.91 -10.63 -5.80
N ASP A 279 11.08 -11.04 -4.86
CA ASP A 279 10.94 -12.39 -4.34
C ASP A 279 9.63 -13.01 -4.90
N THR A 280 9.10 -14.09 -4.30
CA THR A 280 7.86 -14.74 -4.76
C THR A 280 6.82 -14.87 -3.62
N GLY A 281 6.97 -14.06 -2.58
CA GLY A 281 6.08 -13.96 -1.44
C GLY A 281 4.69 -13.47 -1.82
N SER A 282 3.68 -13.80 -1.03
CA SER A 282 2.33 -13.27 -1.23
C SER A 282 2.08 -12.19 -0.20
N ASP A 283 2.18 -10.93 -0.62
CA ASP A 283 2.05 -9.79 0.28
C ASP A 283 0.64 -9.24 0.34
N VAL A 284 0.27 -8.72 1.51
CA VAL A 284 -1.03 -8.09 1.72
C VAL A 284 -0.83 -6.70 2.32
N VAL A 285 -1.35 -5.67 1.65
CA VAL A 285 -1.39 -4.30 2.15
C VAL A 285 -2.84 -3.84 2.24
N THR A 286 -3.26 -3.36 3.41
CA THR A 286 -4.63 -2.88 3.64
C THR A 286 -4.64 -1.52 4.32
N LEU A 287 -5.36 -0.56 3.73
CA LEU A 287 -5.74 0.72 4.35
C LEU A 287 -7.25 0.70 4.62
N SER A 288 -7.67 0.83 5.88
CA SER A 288 -9.08 0.66 6.25
C SER A 288 -9.59 1.77 7.18
N ASP A 289 -10.89 1.75 7.46
CA ASP A 289 -11.60 2.71 8.32
C ASP A 289 -11.40 4.18 7.90
N THR A 290 -10.59 4.93 8.64
CA THR A 290 -10.27 6.35 8.39
C THR A 290 -8.78 6.56 8.22
N ALA A 291 -8.01 5.50 7.94
CA ALA A 291 -6.57 5.61 7.75
C ALA A 291 -6.25 6.56 6.58
N ASP A 292 -5.36 7.52 6.82
CA ASP A 292 -5.03 8.57 5.86
C ASP A 292 -3.53 8.60 5.55
N VAL A 293 -3.21 8.82 4.28
CA VAL A 293 -1.86 9.18 3.83
C VAL A 293 -1.95 10.57 3.23
N ALA A 294 -1.58 11.61 3.98
CA ALA A 294 -1.73 12.99 3.53
C ALA A 294 -0.91 13.32 2.27
N GLY A 295 0.25 12.65 2.10
CA GLY A 295 1.12 12.76 0.93
C GLY A 295 0.84 11.71 -0.15
N ASN A 296 1.90 11.24 -0.81
CA ASN A 296 1.80 10.18 -1.81
C ASN A 296 1.93 8.80 -1.15
N LEU A 297 1.20 7.83 -1.68
CA LEU A 297 1.34 6.42 -1.37
C LEU A 297 1.96 5.69 -2.57
N SER A 298 3.12 5.06 -2.36
CA SER A 298 3.78 4.21 -3.35
C SER A 298 3.89 2.80 -2.82
N VAL A 299 3.33 1.83 -3.53
CA VAL A 299 3.28 0.41 -3.15
C VAL A 299 3.87 -0.42 -4.29
N ASN A 300 4.90 -1.20 -4.00
CA ASN A 300 5.50 -2.17 -4.93
C ASN A 300 5.61 -3.52 -4.23
N LEU A 301 4.84 -4.52 -4.65
CA LEU A 301 4.73 -5.82 -3.95
C LEU A 301 5.50 -6.96 -4.62
N GLY A 302 6.46 -6.65 -5.49
CA GLY A 302 7.33 -7.69 -6.06
C GLY A 302 6.55 -8.75 -6.85
N ASN A 303 7.00 -10.00 -6.85
CA ASN A 303 6.26 -11.10 -7.47
C ASN A 303 5.57 -11.95 -6.41
N GLY A 304 4.61 -12.77 -6.84
CA GLY A 304 3.76 -13.61 -6.02
C GLY A 304 2.31 -13.15 -6.13
N ALA A 305 1.40 -13.80 -5.42
CA ALA A 305 -0.02 -13.42 -5.45
C ALA A 305 -0.28 -12.36 -4.38
N ASN A 306 -0.26 -11.10 -4.76
CA ASN A 306 -0.33 -9.98 -3.83
C ASN A 306 -1.74 -9.41 -3.71
N THR A 307 -1.97 -8.65 -2.65
CA THR A 307 -3.24 -7.95 -2.41
C THR A 307 -3.00 -6.53 -1.92
N PHE A 308 -3.62 -5.55 -2.58
CA PHE A 308 -3.67 -4.16 -2.11
C PHE A 308 -5.11 -3.68 -1.97
N ASP A 309 -5.55 -3.38 -0.75
CA ASP A 309 -6.92 -2.96 -0.51
C ASP A 309 -7.02 -1.61 0.19
N MET A 310 -7.98 -0.80 -0.26
CA MET A 310 -8.45 0.40 0.43
C MET A 310 -9.94 0.27 0.75
N PHE A 311 -10.31 0.31 2.03
CA PHE A 311 -11.69 0.19 2.51
C PHE A 311 -12.17 1.38 3.35
N GLY A 312 -13.49 1.47 3.52
CA GLY A 312 -14.11 2.44 4.41
C GLY A 312 -14.03 3.85 3.83
N SER A 313 -13.48 4.77 4.63
CA SER A 313 -13.22 6.17 4.27
C SER A 313 -11.72 6.47 4.27
N SER A 314 -10.87 5.47 4.02
CA SER A 314 -9.43 5.68 3.91
C SER A 314 -9.09 6.58 2.72
N SER A 315 -7.99 7.32 2.83
CA SER A 315 -7.60 8.31 1.83
C SER A 315 -6.11 8.41 1.58
N VAL A 316 -5.78 8.85 0.36
CA VAL A 316 -4.45 9.31 -0.04
C VAL A 316 -4.59 10.74 -0.56
N GLY A 317 -4.04 11.73 0.15
CA GLY A 317 -4.15 13.14 -0.21
C GLY A 317 -3.41 13.50 -1.50
N GLY A 318 -2.29 12.82 -1.78
CA GLY A 318 -1.49 12.95 -2.98
C GLY A 318 -1.77 11.87 -4.03
N ASN A 319 -0.71 11.38 -4.66
CA ASN A 319 -0.80 10.34 -5.69
C ASN A 319 -0.77 8.93 -5.07
N LEU A 320 -1.47 8.00 -5.69
CA LEU A 320 -1.36 6.56 -5.43
C LEU A 320 -0.63 5.90 -6.60
N ALA A 321 0.45 5.19 -6.32
CA ALA A 321 1.12 4.31 -7.27
C ALA A 321 1.13 2.88 -6.71
N LEU A 322 0.53 1.94 -7.42
CA LEU A 322 0.57 0.51 -7.11
C LEU A 322 1.27 -0.22 -8.27
N THR A 323 2.25 -1.04 -7.92
CA THR A 323 2.91 -1.94 -8.86
C THR A 323 3.01 -3.33 -8.24
N THR A 324 2.61 -4.33 -8.99
CA THR A 324 2.85 -5.74 -8.66
C THR A 324 3.62 -6.41 -9.80
N GLY A 325 3.99 -7.66 -9.61
CA GLY A 325 4.87 -8.43 -10.49
C GLY A 325 4.14 -9.62 -11.09
N SER A 326 4.83 -10.75 -11.25
CA SER A 326 4.15 -11.97 -11.72
C SER A 326 3.39 -12.66 -10.59
N GLY A 327 2.24 -13.24 -10.89
CA GLY A 327 1.38 -13.97 -9.98
C GLY A 327 0.02 -13.29 -9.89
N SER A 328 -1.05 -14.06 -9.71
CA SER A 328 -2.41 -13.51 -9.68
C SER A 328 -2.61 -12.54 -8.52
N ASP A 329 -2.57 -11.26 -8.82
CA ASP A 329 -2.69 -10.15 -7.88
C ASP A 329 -4.16 -9.68 -7.79
N SER A 330 -4.48 -9.03 -6.68
CA SER A 330 -5.80 -8.43 -6.50
C SER A 330 -5.74 -7.07 -5.83
N SER A 331 -6.66 -6.19 -6.21
CA SER A 331 -6.78 -4.88 -5.62
C SER A 331 -8.23 -4.43 -5.50
N PHE A 332 -8.64 -3.99 -4.31
CA PHE A 332 -9.97 -3.48 -4.06
C PHE A 332 -9.92 -2.06 -3.50
N LEU A 333 -10.23 -1.07 -4.35
CA LEU A 333 -10.42 0.32 -3.95
C LEU A 333 -11.91 0.59 -3.73
N ALA A 334 -12.37 0.35 -2.50
CA ALA A 334 -13.78 0.35 -2.16
C ALA A 334 -14.47 1.70 -2.38
N ALA A 335 -15.79 1.64 -2.59
CA ALA A 335 -16.65 2.82 -2.48
C ALA A 335 -16.46 3.50 -1.11
N GLY A 336 -16.23 4.81 -1.13
CA GLY A 336 -15.99 5.62 0.07
C GLY A 336 -14.51 6.02 0.25
N THR A 337 -13.59 5.32 -0.41
CA THR A 337 -12.17 5.69 -0.42
C THR A 337 -11.90 6.86 -1.36
N SER A 338 -10.75 7.54 -1.16
CA SER A 338 -10.37 8.64 -2.05
C SER A 338 -8.87 8.80 -2.29
N VAL A 339 -8.51 9.22 -3.49
CA VAL A 339 -7.15 9.66 -3.87
C VAL A 339 -7.25 11.08 -4.42
N GLY A 340 -6.53 12.03 -3.82
CA GLY A 340 -6.58 13.44 -4.22
C GLY A 340 -5.83 13.76 -5.51
N GLY A 341 -4.74 13.03 -5.78
CA GLY A 341 -3.87 13.18 -6.93
C GLY A 341 -4.14 12.17 -8.05
N THR A 342 -3.08 11.77 -8.75
CA THR A 342 -3.15 10.71 -9.77
C THR A 342 -3.15 9.33 -9.12
N THR A 343 -3.79 8.38 -9.78
CA THR A 343 -3.74 6.96 -9.43
C THR A 343 -3.17 6.19 -10.60
N ASP A 344 -2.07 5.49 -10.38
CA ASP A 344 -1.43 4.65 -11.38
C ASP A 344 -1.32 3.23 -10.79
N ILE A 345 -2.05 2.28 -11.38
CA ILE A 345 -2.03 0.88 -11.02
C ILE A 345 -1.41 0.12 -12.19
N SER A 346 -0.42 -0.71 -11.91
CA SER A 346 0.18 -1.60 -12.90
C SER A 346 0.29 -2.97 -12.26
N PHE A 347 -0.46 -3.94 -12.76
CA PHE A 347 -0.13 -5.32 -12.46
C PHE A 347 0.93 -5.83 -13.43
N GLY A 348 1.34 -7.08 -13.26
CA GLY A 348 2.48 -7.65 -13.95
C GLY A 348 2.07 -8.73 -14.94
N ALA A 349 2.15 -9.98 -14.52
CA ALA A 349 1.81 -11.12 -15.37
C ALA A 349 0.97 -12.11 -14.59
N ASP A 350 0.24 -12.95 -15.32
CA ASP A 350 -0.81 -13.85 -14.79
C ASP A 350 -2.14 -13.11 -14.55
N ASP A 351 -3.23 -13.84 -14.32
CA ASP A 351 -4.58 -13.27 -14.24
C ASP A 351 -4.75 -12.36 -13.01
N ASP A 352 -5.01 -11.07 -13.23
CA ASP A 352 -5.14 -10.06 -12.17
C ASP A 352 -6.58 -9.56 -11.99
N PHE A 353 -6.87 -9.03 -10.80
CA PHE A 353 -8.21 -8.56 -10.44
C PHE A 353 -8.20 -7.16 -9.82
N LEU A 354 -8.93 -6.22 -10.41
CA LEU A 354 -9.11 -4.87 -9.88
C LEU A 354 -10.58 -4.50 -9.74
N ILE A 355 -10.97 -4.02 -8.54
CA ILE A 355 -12.18 -3.22 -8.36
C ILE A 355 -11.82 -1.80 -7.92
N PHE A 356 -12.44 -0.80 -8.55
CA PHE A 356 -12.20 0.61 -8.23
C PHE A 356 -13.49 1.46 -8.22
N ASP A 357 -14.03 1.69 -7.02
CA ASP A 357 -15.31 2.37 -6.79
C ASP A 357 -15.17 3.70 -6.01
N GLY A 358 -13.93 4.17 -5.82
CA GLY A 358 -13.59 5.34 -5.01
C GLY A 358 -13.80 6.71 -5.69
N THR A 359 -13.24 7.76 -5.08
CA THR A 359 -13.15 9.10 -5.66
C THR A 359 -11.70 9.46 -5.98
N TYR A 360 -11.42 9.82 -7.23
CA TYR A 360 -10.08 10.08 -7.73
C TYR A 360 -10.00 11.50 -8.28
N GLY A 361 -9.16 12.35 -7.67
CA GLY A 361 -9.08 13.78 -8.00
C GLY A 361 -8.33 14.09 -9.30
N GLY A 362 -7.34 13.26 -9.64
CA GLY A 362 -6.52 13.38 -10.85
C GLY A 362 -6.85 12.36 -11.92
N ASN A 363 -5.84 12.01 -12.72
CA ASN A 363 -5.92 10.94 -13.72
C ASN A 363 -5.86 9.58 -13.02
N PHE A 364 -6.57 8.61 -13.58
CA PHE A 364 -6.57 7.22 -13.14
C PHE A 364 -6.11 6.34 -14.29
N THR A 365 -5.00 5.63 -14.11
CA THR A 365 -4.40 4.73 -15.10
C THR A 365 -4.37 3.32 -14.52
N VAL A 366 -4.87 2.35 -15.28
CA VAL A 366 -4.68 0.93 -15.03
C VAL A 366 -3.90 0.34 -16.19
N ASN A 367 -2.84 -0.39 -15.87
CA ASN A 367 -2.26 -1.37 -16.76
C ASN A 367 -2.54 -2.73 -16.12
N GLY A 368 -3.32 -3.57 -16.81
CA GLY A 368 -3.62 -4.94 -16.42
C GLY A 368 -2.30 -5.71 -16.38
N GLY A 369 -1.80 -6.13 -17.52
CA GLY A 369 -0.52 -6.83 -17.55
C GLY A 369 -0.58 -7.87 -18.63
N LEU A 370 0.14 -8.96 -18.50
CA LEU A 370 -0.14 -10.16 -19.28
C LEU A 370 -1.04 -11.07 -18.46
N GLY A 371 -1.93 -11.83 -19.08
CA GLY A 371 -2.89 -12.70 -18.39
C GLY A 371 -4.33 -12.23 -18.60
N ASP A 372 -5.28 -13.10 -18.22
CA ASP A 372 -6.70 -12.81 -18.39
C ASP A 372 -7.17 -11.91 -17.23
N ASP A 373 -7.23 -10.59 -17.45
CA ASP A 373 -7.47 -9.62 -16.38
C ASP A 373 -8.94 -9.27 -16.20
N ILE A 374 -9.33 -9.02 -14.94
CA ILE A 374 -10.67 -8.52 -14.61
C ILE A 374 -10.54 -7.12 -14.02
N ILE A 375 -11.07 -6.13 -14.73
CA ILE A 375 -11.06 -4.72 -14.33
C ILE A 375 -12.51 -4.25 -14.20
N ASP A 376 -12.98 -4.11 -12.96
CA ASP A 376 -14.37 -3.81 -12.64
C ASP A 376 -14.53 -2.50 -11.86
N SER A 377 -15.61 -1.79 -12.16
CA SER A 377 -16.05 -0.58 -11.47
C SER A 377 -17.56 -0.51 -11.59
N ILE A 378 -18.23 -0.46 -10.44
CA ILE A 378 -19.69 -0.35 -10.30
C ILE A 378 -20.09 1.08 -9.87
N GLY A 379 -19.10 1.94 -9.64
CA GLY A 379 -19.26 3.36 -9.47
C GLY A 379 -17.93 4.09 -9.41
N GLY A 380 -17.97 5.36 -9.03
CA GLY A 380 -16.76 6.15 -8.82
C GLY A 380 -16.78 7.47 -9.56
N SER A 381 -15.92 8.37 -9.11
CA SER A 381 -15.84 9.73 -9.62
C SER A 381 -14.38 10.05 -9.95
N PHE A 382 -14.13 10.39 -11.21
CA PHE A 382 -12.79 10.68 -11.73
C PHE A 382 -12.73 12.16 -12.15
N GLY A 383 -11.87 12.92 -11.47
CA GLY A 383 -11.66 14.35 -11.71
C GLY A 383 -10.84 14.62 -12.98
N GLY A 384 -9.99 13.66 -13.39
CA GLY A 384 -9.19 13.69 -14.61
C GLY A 384 -9.64 12.68 -15.66
N ASP A 385 -8.66 12.18 -16.41
CA ASP A 385 -8.83 11.10 -17.40
C ASP A 385 -8.84 9.73 -16.71
N LEU A 386 -9.60 8.77 -17.27
CA LEU A 386 -9.55 7.34 -16.92
C LEU A 386 -8.97 6.58 -18.11
N THR A 387 -7.86 5.89 -17.90
CA THR A 387 -7.18 5.06 -18.91
C THR A 387 -7.04 3.64 -18.39
N ILE A 388 -7.47 2.66 -19.19
CA ILE A 388 -7.36 1.22 -18.89
C ILE A 388 -6.64 0.57 -20.07
N ASN A 389 -5.52 -0.10 -19.81
CA ASN A 389 -4.79 -0.89 -20.79
C ASN A 389 -4.62 -2.32 -20.23
N SER A 390 -5.38 -3.31 -20.70
CA SER A 390 -5.24 -4.69 -20.18
C SER A 390 -4.23 -5.54 -21.00
N THR A 391 -3.79 -5.04 -22.15
CA THR A 391 -2.81 -5.70 -23.05
C THR A 391 -3.39 -6.97 -23.71
N PRO A 392 -2.68 -7.70 -24.60
CA PRO A 392 -3.30 -8.81 -25.32
C PRO A 392 -3.37 -10.09 -24.48
N ASP A 393 -4.57 -10.48 -24.05
CA ASP A 393 -5.03 -11.78 -23.50
C ASP A 393 -6.59 -11.69 -23.35
N ASP A 394 -7.31 -12.67 -22.76
CA ASP A 394 -8.79 -12.63 -22.72
C ASP A 394 -9.31 -11.78 -21.53
N ASP A 395 -9.54 -10.47 -21.75
CA ASP A 395 -9.83 -9.53 -20.67
C ASP A 395 -11.32 -9.22 -20.44
N PHE A 396 -11.67 -8.91 -19.19
CA PHE A 396 -13.01 -8.47 -18.80
C PHE A 396 -12.99 -7.09 -18.15
N VAL A 397 -13.35 -6.05 -18.93
CA VAL A 397 -13.39 -4.66 -18.49
C VAL A 397 -14.83 -4.18 -18.32
N THR A 398 -15.26 -3.98 -17.08
CA THR A 398 -16.56 -3.38 -16.74
C THR A 398 -16.38 -2.04 -16.05
N VAL A 399 -16.85 -0.97 -16.68
CA VAL A 399 -16.82 0.39 -16.13
C VAL A 399 -18.23 0.95 -16.12
N THR A 400 -18.94 0.75 -15.01
CA THR A 400 -20.36 1.04 -14.86
C THR A 400 -20.64 2.04 -13.73
N GLY A 401 -21.68 2.86 -13.91
CA GLY A 401 -22.07 3.84 -12.88
C GLY A 401 -21.04 4.95 -12.61
N ILE A 402 -20.04 5.11 -13.49
CA ILE A 402 -18.95 6.06 -13.31
C ILE A 402 -19.30 7.49 -13.76
N SER A 403 -18.55 8.47 -13.22
CA SER A 403 -18.50 9.85 -13.71
C SER A 403 -17.05 10.25 -13.96
N VAL A 404 -16.66 10.36 -15.23
CA VAL A 404 -15.32 10.83 -15.64
C VAL A 404 -15.43 12.26 -16.14
N THR A 405 -14.69 13.18 -15.53
CA THR A 405 -14.70 14.60 -15.95
C THR A 405 -13.90 14.80 -17.23
N GLY A 406 -12.77 14.10 -17.36
CA GLY A 406 -11.90 14.09 -18.54
C GLY A 406 -12.34 13.08 -19.58
N ASN A 407 -11.35 12.42 -20.19
CA ASN A 407 -11.54 11.39 -21.21
C ASN A 407 -11.57 9.99 -20.57
N LEU A 408 -12.24 9.07 -21.25
CA LEU A 408 -12.14 7.63 -21.02
C LEU A 408 -11.39 7.01 -22.19
N ALA A 409 -10.33 6.26 -21.90
CA ALA A 409 -9.60 5.44 -22.86
C ALA A 409 -9.55 4.00 -22.34
N ILE A 410 -9.97 3.05 -23.17
CA ILE A 410 -9.88 1.61 -22.91
C ILE A 410 -9.16 0.99 -24.11
N ASP A 411 -8.09 0.26 -23.85
CA ASP A 411 -7.33 -0.53 -24.82
C ASP A 411 -7.20 -1.93 -24.24
N VAL A 412 -7.97 -2.87 -24.77
CA VAL A 412 -7.95 -4.28 -24.32
C VAL A 412 -6.99 -5.13 -25.15
N GLY A 413 -6.14 -4.52 -25.97
CA GLY A 413 -5.19 -5.29 -26.76
C GLY A 413 -5.91 -6.14 -27.81
N GLY A 414 -5.62 -7.42 -27.89
CA GLY A 414 -6.36 -8.33 -28.76
C GLY A 414 -6.58 -9.64 -28.02
N ASP A 415 -7.28 -10.57 -28.69
CA ASP A 415 -7.79 -11.84 -28.15
C ASP A 415 -9.33 -11.84 -28.04
N ASP A 416 -9.97 -12.36 -26.98
CA ASP A 416 -11.45 -12.40 -26.83
C ASP A 416 -11.91 -11.57 -25.63
N ASP A 417 -12.02 -10.26 -25.84
CA ASP A 417 -12.27 -9.31 -24.76
C ASP A 417 -13.76 -8.99 -24.56
N VAL A 418 -14.12 -8.62 -23.34
CA VAL A 418 -15.44 -8.08 -23.02
C VAL A 418 -15.33 -6.70 -22.40
N VAL A 419 -15.88 -5.70 -23.08
CA VAL A 419 -15.92 -4.31 -22.60
C VAL A 419 -17.36 -3.87 -22.34
N ILE A 420 -17.66 -3.51 -21.09
CA ILE A 420 -18.97 -2.97 -20.68
C ILE A 420 -18.79 -1.57 -20.12
N VAL A 421 -19.37 -0.55 -20.77
CA VAL A 421 -19.22 0.84 -20.35
C VAL A 421 -20.59 1.48 -20.12
N THR A 422 -20.85 1.93 -18.90
CA THR A 422 -22.02 2.76 -18.57
C THR A 422 -21.68 3.91 -17.65
N GLY A 423 -22.28 5.09 -17.88
CA GLY A 423 -22.04 6.25 -17.02
C GLY A 423 -21.98 7.57 -17.80
N ALA A 424 -21.24 8.54 -17.25
CA ALA A 424 -21.05 9.85 -17.86
C ALA A 424 -19.56 10.17 -18.04
N VAL A 425 -19.18 10.61 -19.23
CA VAL A 425 -17.82 11.04 -19.58
C VAL A 425 -17.90 12.47 -20.13
N GLY A 426 -17.24 13.41 -19.48
CA GLY A 426 -17.25 14.82 -19.87
C GLY A 426 -16.45 15.10 -21.16
N GLY A 427 -15.39 14.35 -21.38
CA GLY A 427 -14.49 14.41 -22.53
C GLY A 427 -14.81 13.36 -23.60
N ASN A 428 -13.76 12.86 -24.24
CA ASN A 428 -13.87 11.84 -25.29
C ASN A 428 -13.91 10.44 -24.67
N VAL A 429 -14.51 9.51 -25.39
CA VAL A 429 -14.38 8.07 -25.16
C VAL A 429 -13.60 7.49 -26.34
N SER A 430 -12.55 6.73 -26.04
CA SER A 430 -11.79 5.91 -26.99
C SER A 430 -11.80 4.48 -26.49
N ILE A 431 -12.28 3.55 -27.31
CA ILE A 431 -12.24 2.12 -27.02
C ILE A 431 -11.52 1.46 -28.20
N ASP A 432 -10.40 0.81 -27.90
CA ASP A 432 -9.67 -0.03 -28.82
C ASP A 432 -9.84 -1.48 -28.36
N LEU A 433 -10.54 -2.27 -29.16
CA LEU A 433 -10.69 -3.72 -28.95
C LEU A 433 -9.54 -4.50 -29.61
N GLY A 434 -8.60 -3.77 -30.24
CA GLY A 434 -7.48 -4.25 -31.05
C GLY A 434 -7.82 -5.46 -31.90
N THR A 435 -6.93 -6.46 -31.96
CA THR A 435 -7.04 -7.55 -32.95
C THR A 435 -7.67 -8.80 -32.37
N SER A 436 -8.92 -9.09 -32.71
CA SER A 436 -9.61 -10.27 -32.18
C SER A 436 -9.04 -11.59 -32.70
N THR A 437 -9.09 -12.63 -31.87
CA THR A 437 -8.98 -14.03 -32.34
C THR A 437 -10.34 -14.52 -32.88
N PRO A 438 -10.52 -15.80 -33.29
CA PRO A 438 -11.79 -16.25 -33.91
C PRO A 438 -13.02 -16.21 -33.01
N VAL A 439 -12.82 -16.14 -31.69
CA VAL A 439 -13.85 -15.80 -30.68
C VAL A 439 -13.59 -14.32 -30.45
N GLY A 440 -14.53 -13.47 -30.84
CA GLY A 440 -14.22 -12.07 -31.06
C GLY A 440 -14.92 -11.18 -30.06
N ASP A 441 -14.32 -10.02 -29.84
CA ASP A 441 -14.60 -9.09 -28.76
C ASP A 441 -16.06 -8.64 -28.67
N ASP A 442 -16.55 -8.51 -27.44
CA ASP A 442 -17.85 -7.99 -27.09
C ASP A 442 -17.73 -6.55 -26.55
N LEU A 443 -18.58 -5.64 -27.03
CA LEU A 443 -18.68 -4.29 -26.47
C LEU A 443 -20.14 -3.91 -26.22
N PHE A 444 -20.45 -3.58 -24.97
CA PHE A 444 -21.73 -3.03 -24.54
C PHE A 444 -21.54 -1.59 -24.02
N LEU A 445 -21.96 -0.59 -24.81
CA LEU A 445 -21.80 0.83 -24.47
C LEU A 445 -23.15 1.53 -24.25
N SER A 446 -23.34 2.10 -23.06
CA SER A 446 -24.47 2.98 -22.73
C SER A 446 -24.04 4.18 -21.88
N ALA A 447 -23.59 5.26 -22.54
CA ALA A 447 -22.98 6.39 -21.84
C ALA A 447 -23.45 7.76 -22.36
N ALA A 448 -23.36 8.77 -21.48
CA ALA A 448 -23.43 10.18 -21.87
C ALA A 448 -22.01 10.73 -22.07
N ILE A 449 -21.67 11.08 -23.30
CA ILE A 449 -20.32 11.46 -23.73
C ILE A 449 -20.35 12.93 -24.17
N GLY A 450 -19.61 13.79 -23.48
CA GLY A 450 -19.53 15.23 -23.81
C GLY A 450 -18.71 15.53 -25.06
N GLY A 451 -17.69 14.71 -25.35
CA GLY A 451 -16.78 14.80 -26.49
C GLY A 451 -17.10 13.80 -27.61
N ASN A 452 -16.05 13.30 -28.26
CA ASN A 452 -16.16 12.31 -29.33
C ASN A 452 -16.24 10.89 -28.75
N LEU A 453 -16.88 9.99 -29.49
CA LEU A 453 -16.80 8.55 -29.31
C LEU A 453 -15.98 7.97 -30.46
N ASN A 454 -14.86 7.32 -30.14
CA ASN A 454 -14.07 6.55 -31.10
C ASN A 454 -14.05 5.09 -30.64
N VAL A 455 -14.43 4.18 -31.53
CA VAL A 455 -14.35 2.74 -31.32
C VAL A 455 -13.54 2.17 -32.48
N ILE A 456 -12.50 1.41 -32.14
CA ILE A 456 -11.64 0.70 -33.07
C ILE A 456 -11.80 -0.78 -32.79
N GLN A 457 -11.94 -1.56 -33.85
CA GLN A 457 -12.01 -3.01 -33.81
C GLN A 457 -11.24 -3.55 -35.02
N ASP A 458 -10.19 -4.30 -34.76
CA ASP A 458 -9.42 -4.98 -35.79
C ASP A 458 -9.74 -6.50 -35.70
N GLY A 459 -9.98 -7.19 -36.81
CA GLY A 459 -10.23 -8.64 -36.75
C GLY A 459 -11.72 -9.03 -36.71
N ASN A 460 -11.96 -10.31 -36.44
CA ASN A 460 -13.15 -11.04 -36.89
C ASN A 460 -14.05 -11.52 -35.74
N THR A 461 -15.16 -10.83 -35.52
CA THR A 461 -16.22 -11.25 -34.58
C THR A 461 -17.22 -12.18 -35.24
N LEU A 462 -16.89 -13.46 -35.41
CA LEU A 462 -17.89 -14.44 -35.88
C LEU A 462 -18.98 -14.75 -34.83
N ALA A 463 -18.88 -14.19 -33.61
CA ALA A 463 -19.77 -14.49 -32.50
C ALA A 463 -19.99 -13.37 -31.47
N GLY A 464 -19.14 -12.32 -31.44
CA GLY A 464 -19.27 -11.20 -30.51
C GLY A 464 -20.29 -10.17 -30.96
N GLY A 465 -21.06 -9.61 -30.02
CA GLY A 465 -22.06 -8.58 -30.27
C GLY A 465 -21.56 -7.20 -29.87
N LEU A 466 -21.41 -6.32 -30.85
CA LEU A 466 -21.10 -4.91 -30.59
C LEU A 466 -22.39 -4.10 -30.47
N VAL A 467 -22.73 -3.70 -29.25
CA VAL A 467 -23.97 -2.99 -28.94
C VAL A 467 -23.70 -1.61 -28.35
N ILE A 468 -24.08 -0.56 -29.08
CA ILE A 468 -24.09 0.82 -28.61
C ILE A 468 -25.55 1.25 -28.39
N THR A 469 -25.97 1.31 -27.12
CA THR A 469 -27.37 1.54 -26.75
C THR A 469 -27.59 2.76 -25.86
N GLY A 470 -28.57 3.60 -26.19
CA GLY A 470 -28.97 4.75 -25.36
C GLY A 470 -27.86 5.80 -25.17
N THR A 471 -26.88 5.84 -26.08
CA THR A 471 -25.67 6.65 -25.94
C THR A 471 -25.87 8.06 -26.51
N ALA A 472 -25.43 9.09 -25.78
CA ALA A 472 -25.48 10.48 -26.25
C ALA A 472 -24.06 11.01 -26.46
N VAL A 473 -23.71 11.37 -27.69
CA VAL A 473 -22.37 11.86 -28.08
C VAL A 473 -22.45 13.35 -28.44
N GLY A 474 -21.78 14.19 -27.65
CA GLY A 474 -21.73 15.64 -27.85
C GLY A 474 -20.83 16.07 -29.02
N GLY A 475 -19.87 15.24 -29.41
CA GLY A 475 -18.97 15.40 -30.54
C GLY A 475 -19.28 14.45 -31.70
N ASN A 476 -18.23 13.93 -32.32
CA ASN A 476 -18.32 12.98 -33.42
C ASN A 476 -18.41 11.54 -32.91
N PHE A 477 -19.01 10.67 -33.71
CA PHE A 477 -18.97 9.23 -33.52
C PHE A 477 -18.16 8.60 -34.66
N ASN A 478 -17.08 7.92 -34.33
CA ASN A 478 -16.25 7.17 -35.28
C ASN A 478 -16.20 5.70 -34.85
N PHE A 479 -16.63 4.82 -35.74
CA PHE A 479 -16.43 3.37 -35.65
C PHE A 479 -15.52 2.94 -36.81
N LEU A 480 -14.43 2.26 -36.49
CA LEU A 480 -13.44 1.77 -37.44
C LEU A 480 -13.21 0.26 -37.24
N GLY A 481 -13.92 -0.55 -38.00
CA GLY A 481 -13.60 -1.94 -38.28
C GLY A 481 -12.50 -2.04 -39.33
N ASN A 482 -11.36 -2.63 -39.00
CA ASN A 482 -10.26 -2.88 -39.96
C ASN A 482 -10.26 -4.31 -40.53
N GLY A 483 -11.42 -4.96 -40.53
CA GLY A 483 -11.72 -6.18 -41.28
C GLY A 483 -11.93 -7.41 -40.41
N GLY A 484 -12.88 -8.23 -40.82
CA GLY A 484 -13.49 -9.34 -40.09
C GLY A 484 -15.00 -9.19 -40.18
N VAL A 485 -15.80 -10.18 -39.78
CA VAL A 485 -17.26 -10.00 -39.73
C VAL A 485 -17.58 -9.10 -38.53
N THR A 486 -18.13 -7.92 -38.77
CA THR A 486 -18.61 -6.99 -37.73
C THR A 486 -20.11 -7.16 -37.56
N ASP A 487 -20.60 -7.30 -36.32
CA ASP A 487 -22.04 -7.25 -35.99
C ASP A 487 -22.29 -6.06 -35.05
N LEU A 488 -22.62 -4.90 -35.63
CA LEU A 488 -22.74 -3.61 -34.94
C LEU A 488 -24.20 -3.15 -34.82
N ASP A 489 -24.71 -3.18 -33.59
CA ASP A 489 -26.00 -2.64 -33.19
C ASP A 489 -25.87 -1.21 -32.62
N ILE A 490 -26.53 -0.24 -33.26
CA ILE A 490 -26.61 1.16 -32.78
C ILE A 490 -28.07 1.53 -32.46
N ILE A 491 -28.41 1.49 -31.18
CA ILE A 491 -29.80 1.56 -30.70
C ILE A 491 -30.03 2.80 -29.84
N GLY A 492 -30.92 3.70 -30.24
CA GLY A 492 -31.31 4.86 -29.43
C GLY A 492 -30.18 5.86 -29.19
N THR A 493 -29.21 5.91 -30.10
CA THR A 493 -27.98 6.72 -29.96
C THR A 493 -28.18 8.08 -30.61
N SER A 494 -27.76 9.16 -29.94
CA SER A 494 -27.81 10.53 -30.47
C SER A 494 -26.41 11.12 -30.62
N VAL A 495 -26.04 11.56 -31.82
CA VAL A 495 -24.72 12.17 -32.11
C VAL A 495 -24.90 13.60 -32.58
N ALA A 496 -24.27 14.55 -31.89
CA ALA A 496 -24.38 15.97 -32.22
C ALA A 496 -23.43 16.42 -33.35
N GLY A 497 -22.32 15.72 -33.55
CA GLY A 497 -21.32 15.97 -34.59
C GLY A 497 -21.49 15.10 -35.84
N ASN A 498 -20.36 14.77 -36.46
CA ASN A 498 -20.28 13.86 -37.61
C ASN A 498 -20.34 12.41 -37.16
N THR A 499 -20.78 11.54 -38.07
CA THR A 499 -20.73 10.09 -37.88
C THR A 499 -19.88 9.47 -38.98
N LEU A 500 -18.95 8.60 -38.61
CA LEU A 500 -18.21 7.73 -39.53
C LEU A 500 -18.33 6.31 -39.01
N VAL A 501 -18.92 5.42 -39.80
CA VAL A 501 -18.91 3.98 -39.57
C VAL A 501 -18.21 3.36 -40.77
N SER A 502 -17.12 2.65 -40.53
CA SER A 502 -16.39 1.89 -41.54
C SER A 502 -16.15 0.51 -40.98
N THR A 503 -16.55 -0.56 -41.67
CA THR A 503 -16.51 -1.92 -41.11
C THR A 503 -15.45 -2.81 -41.76
N GLY A 504 -15.12 -2.58 -43.04
CA GLY A 504 -13.94 -3.20 -43.64
C GLY A 504 -14.18 -3.70 -45.05
N ALA A 505 -13.88 -4.97 -45.31
CA ALA A 505 -14.04 -5.63 -46.62
C ALA A 505 -14.47 -7.09 -46.43
N GLN A 506 -15.26 -7.34 -45.40
CA GLN A 506 -15.74 -8.64 -44.93
C GLN A 506 -17.23 -8.51 -44.60
N ASN A 507 -17.99 -9.62 -44.62
CA ASN A 507 -19.45 -9.54 -44.58
C ASN A 507 -19.92 -8.92 -43.25
N ASP A 508 -20.24 -7.63 -43.25
CA ASP A 508 -20.56 -6.88 -42.05
C ASP A 508 -22.07 -6.66 -41.90
N ASP A 509 -22.58 -6.71 -40.68
CA ASP A 509 -23.96 -6.35 -40.33
C ASP A 509 -23.93 -5.08 -39.46
N VAL A 510 -24.62 -4.03 -39.91
CA VAL A 510 -24.76 -2.77 -39.17
C VAL A 510 -26.23 -2.42 -39.06
N ASP A 511 -26.70 -2.40 -37.83
CA ASP A 511 -28.09 -2.28 -37.47
C ASP A 511 -28.32 -0.97 -36.70
N VAL A 512 -29.19 -0.09 -37.20
CA VAL A 512 -29.42 1.26 -36.64
C VAL A 512 -30.88 1.51 -36.29
N PHE A 513 -31.19 1.48 -35.00
CA PHE A 513 -32.56 1.56 -34.48
C PHE A 513 -32.81 2.78 -33.61
N GLY A 514 -33.78 3.64 -33.96
CA GLY A 514 -34.17 4.78 -33.12
C GLY A 514 -33.08 5.80 -32.84
N SER A 515 -32.06 5.88 -33.70
CA SER A 515 -30.85 6.70 -33.50
C SER A 515 -30.91 8.01 -34.30
N SER A 516 -30.31 9.09 -33.78
CA SER A 516 -30.29 10.41 -34.43
C SER A 516 -28.85 10.88 -34.69
N PHE A 517 -28.50 11.06 -35.96
CA PHE A 517 -27.15 11.49 -36.35
C PHE A 517 -27.16 12.90 -36.96
N GLY A 518 -26.57 13.82 -36.19
CA GLY A 518 -26.35 15.22 -36.52
C GLY A 518 -27.50 16.16 -36.15
N THR A 519 -27.18 17.46 -36.07
CA THR A 519 -28.20 18.51 -35.96
C THR A 519 -28.67 18.93 -37.35
N ILE A 520 -29.97 19.21 -37.51
CA ILE A 520 -30.58 19.65 -38.77
C ILE A 520 -30.08 21.08 -39.12
N ALA A 521 -28.84 21.19 -39.58
CA ALA A 521 -28.25 22.42 -40.07
C ALA A 521 -28.16 22.35 -41.59
N PHE A 522 -29.00 23.12 -42.29
CA PHE A 522 -28.92 23.25 -43.75
C PHE A 522 -27.89 24.34 -44.12
N GLY A 523 -26.69 23.94 -44.56
CA GLY A 523 -25.66 24.88 -45.04
C GLY A 523 -24.24 24.29 -45.12
N PRO A 524 -23.26 25.02 -45.67
CA PRO A 524 -21.85 24.64 -45.60
C PRO A 524 -21.42 24.58 -44.11
N GLY A 525 -20.96 23.40 -43.67
CA GLY A 525 -20.73 23.08 -42.26
C GLY A 525 -21.82 22.21 -41.63
N ALA A 526 -22.78 21.70 -42.41
CA ALA A 526 -23.67 20.62 -41.98
C ALA A 526 -22.86 19.37 -41.61
N ASN A 527 -23.34 18.64 -40.62
CA ASN A 527 -22.72 17.38 -40.23
C ASN A 527 -22.76 16.37 -41.39
N THR A 528 -21.70 15.59 -41.51
CA THR A 528 -21.58 14.50 -42.47
C THR A 528 -21.69 13.18 -41.73
N ASN A 529 -22.58 12.32 -42.20
CA ASN A 529 -22.67 10.94 -41.74
C ASN A 529 -22.22 10.02 -42.87
N THR A 530 -21.14 9.27 -42.67
CA THR A 530 -20.58 8.35 -43.66
C THR A 530 -20.69 6.93 -43.13
N PHE A 531 -21.35 6.06 -43.88
CA PHE A 531 -21.33 4.61 -43.67
C PHE A 531 -20.57 4.00 -44.84
N ASN A 532 -19.41 3.42 -44.57
CA ASN A 532 -18.49 2.81 -45.54
C ASN A 532 -18.41 1.31 -45.27
N MET A 533 -19.25 0.53 -45.93
CA MET A 533 -19.45 -0.87 -45.57
C MET A 533 -18.34 -1.78 -46.09
N GLY A 534 -17.72 -1.46 -47.23
CA GLY A 534 -16.69 -2.32 -47.80
C GLY A 534 -16.96 -2.66 -49.24
N ALA A 535 -16.51 -3.83 -49.70
CA ALA A 535 -16.62 -4.20 -51.12
C ALA A 535 -17.26 -5.58 -51.32
N ASP A 536 -18.10 -6.01 -50.38
CA ASP A 536 -18.51 -7.40 -50.27
C ASP A 536 -19.98 -7.58 -49.88
N GLN A 537 -20.37 -8.50 -48.99
CA GLN A 537 -21.79 -8.79 -48.72
C GLN A 537 -22.19 -8.24 -47.36
N ASP A 538 -22.45 -6.93 -47.36
CA ASP A 538 -22.78 -6.19 -46.14
C ASP A 538 -24.28 -5.98 -46.02
N ASP A 539 -24.79 -6.08 -44.79
CA ASP A 539 -26.15 -5.70 -44.44
C ASP A 539 -26.12 -4.40 -43.61
N LEU A 540 -26.91 -3.42 -44.04
CA LEU A 540 -27.04 -2.13 -43.36
C LEU A 540 -28.53 -1.82 -43.18
N THR A 541 -29.01 -1.92 -41.94
CA THR A 541 -30.41 -1.72 -41.59
C THR A 541 -30.62 -0.39 -40.87
N PHE A 542 -31.68 0.31 -41.25
CA PHE A 542 -32.19 1.47 -40.51
C PHE A 542 -33.68 1.31 -40.25
N ASP A 543 -34.13 1.67 -39.05
CA ASP A 543 -35.56 1.71 -38.74
C ASP A 543 -36.23 3.07 -39.05
N LEU A 544 -37.56 3.09 -38.89
CA LEU A 544 -38.40 4.28 -39.09
C LEU A 544 -38.21 5.37 -38.03
N ALA A 545 -37.65 5.03 -36.87
CA ALA A 545 -37.44 5.97 -35.78
C ALA A 545 -36.09 6.68 -35.90
N SER A 546 -35.15 6.13 -36.68
CA SER A 546 -33.86 6.72 -36.96
C SER A 546 -33.95 7.98 -37.83
N SER A 547 -33.25 9.05 -37.41
CA SER A 547 -33.20 10.33 -38.11
C SER A 547 -31.78 10.61 -38.57
N LEU A 548 -31.57 10.66 -39.89
CA LEU A 548 -30.26 10.89 -40.49
C LEU A 548 -30.27 12.13 -41.39
N THR A 549 -29.42 13.11 -41.13
CA THR A 549 -29.25 14.30 -42.00
C THR A 549 -27.84 14.43 -42.55
N GLY A 550 -27.70 14.61 -43.87
CA GLY A 550 -26.39 14.86 -44.51
C GLY A 550 -25.56 13.60 -44.78
N ASN A 551 -26.21 12.52 -45.23
CA ASN A 551 -25.58 11.20 -45.25
C ASN A 551 -24.96 10.85 -46.61
N SER A 552 -23.83 10.16 -46.54
CA SER A 552 -23.20 9.43 -47.63
C SER A 552 -23.15 7.95 -47.24
N VAL A 553 -23.78 7.10 -48.04
CA VAL A 553 -23.61 5.64 -47.93
C VAL A 553 -22.73 5.20 -49.09
N LEU A 554 -21.58 4.61 -48.75
CA LEU A 554 -20.60 4.09 -49.69
C LEU A 554 -20.58 2.56 -49.55
N ASP A 555 -21.06 1.91 -50.59
CA ASP A 555 -20.90 0.47 -50.81
C ASP A 555 -19.99 0.32 -52.04
N GLY A 556 -18.87 -0.37 -51.84
CA GLY A 556 -17.81 -0.57 -52.83
C GLY A 556 -17.90 -1.90 -53.58
N GLY A 557 -18.93 -2.73 -53.32
CA GLY A 557 -18.99 -4.13 -53.74
C GLY A 557 -19.76 -4.38 -55.03
N ALA A 558 -19.45 -5.51 -55.70
CA ALA A 558 -20.27 -6.05 -56.80
C ALA A 558 -21.17 -7.21 -56.32
N GLY A 559 -21.28 -7.39 -55.00
CA GLY A 559 -22.15 -8.34 -54.31
C GLY A 559 -23.62 -7.93 -54.42
N LEU A 560 -24.53 -8.87 -54.15
CA LEU A 560 -25.95 -8.55 -53.99
C LEU A 560 -26.19 -8.32 -52.50
N ASP A 561 -26.20 -7.07 -52.07
CA ASP A 561 -26.59 -6.70 -50.71
C ASP A 561 -28.10 -6.92 -50.55
N THR A 562 -28.49 -7.77 -49.61
CA THR A 562 -29.87 -8.26 -49.53
C THR A 562 -30.76 -7.50 -48.54
N GLY A 563 -30.20 -6.60 -47.72
CA GLY A 563 -30.91 -5.98 -46.58
C GLY A 563 -31.48 -4.56 -46.72
N PHE A 564 -31.30 -3.83 -47.83
CA PHE A 564 -31.51 -2.37 -47.85
C PHE A 564 -32.97 -1.85 -47.85
N PHE A 565 -33.85 -2.10 -46.84
CA PHE A 565 -35.19 -1.44 -46.79
C PHE A 565 -35.86 -1.32 -45.40
N ALA A 566 -36.19 -0.09 -44.95
CA ALA A 566 -37.52 0.55 -45.09
C ALA A 566 -37.66 1.88 -44.28
N GLY A 567 -37.80 3.02 -44.97
CA GLY A 567 -38.44 4.22 -44.39
C GLY A 567 -37.55 5.40 -43.99
N ILE A 568 -36.29 5.42 -44.40
CA ILE A 568 -35.34 6.50 -44.11
C ILE A 568 -35.83 7.81 -44.75
N PHE A 569 -36.01 8.86 -43.94
CA PHE A 569 -36.26 10.21 -44.44
C PHE A 569 -34.93 10.84 -44.88
N PHE A 570 -34.50 10.53 -46.11
CA PHE A 570 -33.35 11.21 -46.69
C PHE A 570 -33.68 12.70 -46.86
N GLY A 571 -33.02 13.55 -46.07
CA GLY A 571 -33.00 14.99 -46.29
C GLY A 571 -32.48 15.32 -47.70
N SER A 572 -32.68 16.56 -48.14
CA SER A 572 -32.46 17.04 -49.52
C SER A 572 -31.02 16.98 -50.06
N LEU A 573 -30.10 16.27 -49.40
CA LEU A 573 -28.67 16.21 -49.74
C LEU A 573 -28.03 14.83 -49.53
N SER A 574 -28.81 13.75 -49.52
CA SER A 574 -28.26 12.40 -49.32
C SER A 574 -27.74 11.82 -50.65
N ILE A 575 -26.53 11.25 -50.64
CA ILE A 575 -25.95 10.54 -51.78
C ILE A 575 -25.87 9.06 -51.41
N ILE A 576 -26.57 8.22 -52.17
CA ILE A 576 -26.42 6.77 -52.11
C ILE A 576 -25.65 6.39 -53.37
N ASN A 577 -24.42 5.93 -53.22
CA ASN A 577 -23.60 5.48 -54.34
C ASN A 577 -23.53 3.96 -54.31
N VAL A 578 -24.57 3.32 -54.85
CA VAL A 578 -24.61 1.86 -55.10
C VAL A 578 -24.15 1.64 -56.55
N PRO A 579 -23.10 0.82 -56.80
CA PRO A 579 -22.60 0.55 -58.14
C PRO A 579 -23.58 -0.16 -59.10
#